data_AF-A0A258VH97-F1
#
_entry.id   AF-A0A258VH97-F1
#
_cell.length_a   1.000
_cell.length_b   1.000
_cell.length_c   1.000
_cell.angle_alpha   90.00
_cell.angle_beta   90.00
_cell.angle_gamma   90.00
#
_symmetry.space_group_name_H-M   'P 1'
#
loop_
_entity.id
_entity.type
_entity.pdbx_description
1 polymer ?
#
loop_
_entity_poly.entity_id
_entity_poly.type
_entity_poly.pdbx_seq_one_letter_code
_entity_poly.pdbx_strand_id
1 'polypeptide(L)'
;MVSKSLIFIGCLILSGCFWNSEKDIAVDAVKEKFETELLNEARPTLEDKPIFHKRFVSIISGQTEVKVESASEINGIATIVINLKTISDFGRYNLKEVFAKQNEDRDTNFNGTEALSMILKMVKKESEKYALRKRLCCHVSQSG
;
A
#
# COMPACT_ATOMS: atom_id res chain seq x y z
N MET A 1 -28.30 -28.18 -38.78
CA MET A 1 -26.89 -28.09 -38.34
C MET A 1 -26.61 -26.69 -37.81
N VAL A 2 -27.03 -26.36 -36.58
CA VAL A 2 -26.70 -25.07 -35.95
C VAL A 2 -26.56 -25.31 -34.45
N SER A 3 -25.44 -25.87 -33.99
CA SER A 3 -25.13 -25.88 -32.56
C SER A 3 -23.72 -26.41 -32.30
N LYS A 4 -22.68 -25.61 -32.58
CA LYS A 4 -21.32 -25.85 -32.06
C LYS A 4 -20.53 -24.58 -31.73
N SER A 5 -20.93 -23.39 -32.23
CA SER A 5 -20.13 -22.16 -32.05
C SER A 5 -20.44 -21.32 -30.81
N LEU A 6 -21.46 -21.67 -30.01
CA LEU A 6 -21.86 -20.86 -28.83
C LEU A 6 -21.10 -21.20 -27.54
N ILE A 7 -20.34 -22.30 -27.50
CA ILE A 7 -19.67 -22.76 -26.27
C ILE A 7 -18.27 -22.14 -26.07
N PHE A 8 -17.64 -21.65 -27.15
CA PHE A 8 -16.28 -21.11 -27.07
C PHE A 8 -16.17 -19.68 -26.50
N ILE A 9 -17.27 -18.92 -26.47
CA ILE A 9 -17.26 -17.53 -25.96
C ILE A 9 -17.39 -17.51 -24.42
N GLY A 10 -18.04 -18.49 -23.81
CA GLY A 10 -18.22 -18.55 -22.36
C GLY A 10 -16.93 -18.76 -21.56
N CYS A 11 -15.97 -19.53 -22.09
CA CYS A 11 -14.71 -19.81 -21.38
C CYS A 11 -13.74 -18.62 -21.34
N LEU A 12 -13.79 -17.71 -22.32
CA LEU A 12 -12.92 -16.52 -22.35
C LEU A 12 -13.35 -15.44 -21.35
N ILE A 13 -14.64 -15.39 -20.97
CA ILE A 13 -15.14 -14.41 -20.01
C ILE A 13 -14.79 -14.82 -18.58
N LEU A 14 -14.75 -16.13 -18.29
CA LEU A 14 -14.44 -16.66 -16.95
C LEU A 14 -12.96 -16.49 -16.58
N SER A 15 -12.04 -16.63 -17.53
CA SER A 15 -10.61 -16.42 -17.27
C SER A 15 -10.26 -14.94 -17.02
N GLY A 16 -10.96 -14.01 -17.64
CA GLY A 16 -10.79 -12.57 -17.42
C GLY A 16 -11.19 -12.12 -16.01
N CYS A 17 -12.32 -12.64 -15.49
CA CYS A 17 -12.77 -12.33 -14.13
C CYS A 17 -11.89 -12.97 -13.05
N PHE A 18 -11.43 -14.19 -13.29
CA PHE A 18 -10.55 -14.91 -12.36
C PHE A 18 -9.22 -14.17 -12.15
N TRP A 19 -8.60 -13.70 -13.24
CA TRP A 19 -7.33 -12.97 -13.18
C TRP A 19 -7.44 -11.58 -12.53
N ASN A 20 -8.60 -10.95 -12.61
CA ASN A 20 -8.85 -9.69 -11.90
C ASN A 20 -9.00 -9.93 -10.39
N SER A 21 -9.70 -11.01 -10.00
CA SER A 21 -9.84 -11.38 -8.59
C SER A 21 -8.50 -11.67 -7.91
N GLU A 22 -7.58 -12.38 -8.55
CA GLU A 22 -6.26 -12.68 -7.97
C GLU A 22 -5.38 -11.43 -7.81
N LYS A 23 -5.49 -10.47 -8.73
CA LYS A 23 -4.80 -9.18 -8.62
C LYS A 23 -5.31 -8.35 -7.45
N ASP A 24 -6.62 -8.30 -7.28
CA ASP A 24 -7.24 -7.54 -6.19
C ASP A 24 -6.83 -8.13 -4.83
N ILE A 25 -6.86 -9.46 -4.69
CA ILE A 25 -6.36 -10.17 -3.49
C ILE A 25 -4.89 -9.85 -3.22
N ALA A 26 -4.03 -9.90 -4.23
CA ALA A 26 -2.61 -9.59 -4.06
C ALA A 26 -2.35 -8.13 -3.68
N VAL A 27 -3.11 -7.20 -4.27
CA VAL A 27 -3.04 -5.76 -3.95
C VAL A 27 -3.45 -5.52 -2.50
N ASP A 28 -4.53 -6.15 -2.05
CA ASP A 28 -5.02 -5.98 -0.69
C ASP A 28 -4.07 -6.61 0.34
N ALA A 29 -3.53 -7.80 0.06
CA ALA A 29 -2.50 -8.42 0.90
C ALA A 29 -1.23 -7.55 1.02
N VAL A 30 -0.82 -6.88 -0.07
CA VAL A 30 0.31 -5.95 -0.04
C VAL A 30 0.00 -4.71 0.80
N LYS A 31 -1.21 -4.14 0.67
CA LYS A 31 -1.63 -2.98 1.47
C LYS A 31 -1.65 -3.33 2.95
N GLU A 32 -2.25 -4.45 3.33
CA GLU A 32 -2.33 -4.91 4.73
C GLU A 32 -0.93 -5.10 5.33
N LYS A 33 -0.04 -5.76 4.58
CA LYS A 33 1.35 -5.95 5.01
C LYS A 33 2.06 -4.61 5.17
N PHE A 34 1.86 -3.68 4.24
CA PHE A 34 2.48 -2.36 4.30
C PHE A 34 1.96 -1.54 5.50
N GLU A 35 0.66 -1.53 5.76
CA GLU A 35 0.07 -0.87 6.93
C GLU A 35 0.60 -1.46 8.24
N THR A 36 0.78 -2.77 8.30
CA THR A 36 1.38 -3.45 9.45
C THR A 36 2.84 -3.05 9.66
N GLU A 37 3.62 -2.93 8.58
CA GLU A 37 5.01 -2.44 8.64
C GLU A 37 5.04 -0.99 9.15
N LEU A 38 4.16 -0.11 8.66
CA LEU A 38 4.06 1.28 9.14
C LEU A 38 3.65 1.37 10.61
N LEU A 39 2.74 0.51 11.05
CA LEU A 39 2.31 0.47 12.45
C LEU A 39 3.45 0.02 13.37
N ASN A 40 4.21 -1.01 12.96
CA ASN A 40 5.39 -1.45 13.69
C ASN A 40 6.51 -0.39 13.68
N GLU A 41 6.64 0.36 12.60
CA GLU A 41 7.56 1.51 12.51
C GLU A 41 7.15 2.66 13.47
N ALA A 42 5.85 2.88 13.67
CA ALA A 42 5.32 3.98 14.48
C ALA A 42 5.34 3.68 15.98
N ARG A 43 5.09 2.43 16.36
CA ARG A 43 4.99 1.94 17.74
C ARG A 43 6.09 2.42 18.69
N PRO A 44 7.40 2.30 18.38
CA PRO A 44 8.44 2.68 19.33
C PRO A 44 8.53 4.19 19.56
N THR A 45 8.05 5.02 18.62
CA THR A 45 8.14 6.49 18.72
C THR A 45 6.88 7.10 19.33
N LEU A 46 5.74 6.41 19.23
CA LEU A 46 4.42 6.90 19.62
C LEU A 46 3.77 5.99 20.67
N GLU A 47 4.57 5.28 21.47
CA GLU A 47 4.15 4.20 22.37
C GLU A 47 2.95 4.56 23.25
N ASP A 48 2.91 5.80 23.74
CA ASP A 48 1.87 6.36 24.60
C ASP A 48 0.69 7.01 23.85
N LYS A 49 0.68 7.00 22.51
CA LYS A 49 -0.23 7.82 21.66
C LYS A 49 -0.96 7.01 20.58
N PRO A 50 -1.94 6.18 20.96
CA PRO A 50 -2.63 5.26 20.05
C PRO A 50 -3.41 5.98 18.93
N ILE A 51 -3.95 7.18 19.17
CA ILE A 51 -4.61 7.95 18.10
C ILE A 51 -3.59 8.32 17.02
N PHE A 52 -2.37 8.69 17.40
CA PHE A 52 -1.34 9.09 16.45
C PHE A 52 -0.75 7.92 15.66
N HIS A 53 -0.77 6.69 16.17
CA HIS A 53 -0.46 5.48 15.37
C HIS A 53 -1.36 5.40 14.14
N LYS A 54 -2.68 5.46 14.34
CA LYS A 54 -3.65 5.34 13.26
C LYS A 54 -3.56 6.48 12.26
N ARG A 55 -3.32 7.70 12.76
CA ARG A 55 -3.16 8.89 11.91
C ARG A 55 -1.89 8.81 11.07
N PHE A 56 -0.78 8.38 11.65
CA PHE A 56 0.46 8.17 10.91
C PHE A 56 0.25 7.17 9.76
N VAL A 57 -0.30 5.99 10.05
CA VAL A 57 -0.58 4.97 9.03
C VAL A 57 -1.53 5.51 7.95
N SER A 58 -2.62 6.19 8.34
CA SER A 58 -3.60 6.75 7.40
C SER A 58 -2.99 7.81 6.47
N ILE A 59 -2.18 8.72 7.00
CA ILE A 59 -1.53 9.77 6.20
C ILE A 59 -0.55 9.16 5.19
N ILE A 60 0.31 8.24 5.64
CA ILE A 60 1.30 7.63 4.73
C ILE A 60 0.61 6.74 3.69
N SER A 61 -0.39 5.95 4.08
CA SER A 61 -1.14 5.09 3.16
C SER A 61 -1.92 5.90 2.13
N GLY A 62 -2.52 7.03 2.54
CA GLY A 62 -3.19 7.97 1.63
C GLY A 62 -2.25 8.66 0.63
N GLN A 63 -0.94 8.66 0.89
CA GLN A 63 0.08 9.16 -0.04
C GLN A 63 0.80 8.03 -0.80
N THR A 64 0.42 6.76 -0.55
CA THR A 64 1.06 5.59 -1.16
C THR A 64 0.33 5.19 -2.43
N GLU A 65 1.06 5.12 -3.54
CA GLU A 65 0.55 4.59 -4.80
C GLU A 65 0.94 3.12 -4.94
N VAL A 66 -0.05 2.26 -5.20
CA VAL A 66 0.17 0.83 -5.47
C VAL A 66 -0.07 0.58 -6.95
N LYS A 67 0.92 0.00 -7.64
CA LYS A 67 0.81 -0.34 -9.06
C LYS A 67 1.24 -1.78 -9.30
N VAL A 68 0.40 -2.54 -10.00
CA VAL A 68 0.77 -3.87 -10.50
C VAL A 68 1.66 -3.67 -11.73
N GLU A 69 2.93 -4.07 -11.64
CA GLU A 69 3.89 -3.99 -12.77
C GLU A 69 3.73 -5.17 -13.73
N SER A 70 3.55 -6.37 -13.20
CA SER A 70 3.32 -7.57 -14.00
C SER A 70 2.51 -8.60 -13.21
N ALA A 71 1.79 -9.44 -13.95
CA ALA A 71 1.15 -10.63 -13.43
C ALA A 71 1.43 -11.76 -14.42
N SER A 72 1.93 -12.88 -13.92
CA SER A 72 2.32 -14.03 -14.73
C SER A 72 2.20 -15.32 -13.92
N GLU A 73 1.83 -16.41 -14.58
CA GLU A 73 1.92 -17.73 -13.98
C GLU A 73 3.33 -18.30 -14.19
N ILE A 74 3.97 -18.73 -13.11
CA ILE A 74 5.29 -19.38 -13.14
C ILE A 74 5.14 -20.73 -12.42
N ASN A 75 5.34 -21.84 -13.14
CA ASN A 75 5.24 -23.20 -12.60
C ASN A 75 3.90 -23.52 -11.90
N GLY A 76 2.76 -23.06 -12.45
CA GLY A 76 1.44 -23.27 -11.83
C GLY A 76 1.10 -22.29 -10.70
N ILE A 77 1.98 -21.30 -10.44
CA ILE A 77 1.80 -20.32 -9.37
C ILE A 77 1.56 -18.95 -9.98
N ALA A 78 0.42 -18.33 -9.67
CA ALA A 78 0.14 -16.94 -10.00
C ALA A 78 1.13 -16.04 -9.24
N THR A 79 2.01 -15.37 -9.99
CA THR A 79 3.03 -14.45 -9.49
C THR A 79 2.69 -13.05 -9.93
N ILE A 80 2.47 -12.16 -8.96
CA ILE A 80 2.12 -10.76 -9.22
C ILE A 80 3.21 -9.87 -8.63
N VAL A 81 3.78 -9.00 -9.47
CA VAL A 81 4.79 -8.03 -9.07
C VAL A 81 4.10 -6.70 -8.83
N ILE A 82 4.13 -6.25 -7.58
CA ILE A 82 3.53 -4.98 -7.16
C ILE A 82 4.65 -4.00 -6.79
N ASN A 83 4.57 -2.81 -7.37
CA ASN A 83 5.43 -1.69 -7.05
C ASN A 83 4.65 -0.70 -6.18
N LEU A 84 5.12 -0.48 -4.95
CA LEU A 84 4.64 0.60 -4.11
C LEU A 84 5.51 1.82 -4.30
N LYS A 85 4.88 2.99 -4.44
CA LYS A 85 5.55 4.28 -4.30
C LYS A 85 5.01 4.97 -3.06
N THR A 86 5.87 5.20 -2.08
CA THR A 86 5.47 5.79 -0.79
C THR A 86 6.48 6.83 -0.32
N ILE A 87 6.06 7.60 0.70
CA ILE A 87 6.87 8.63 1.37
C ILE A 87 8.18 8.01 1.85
N SER A 88 9.30 8.69 1.60
CA SER A 88 10.63 8.27 2.07
C SER A 88 10.69 8.08 3.59
N ASP A 89 11.63 7.25 4.04
CA ASP A 89 11.88 6.99 5.46
C ASP A 89 12.14 8.29 6.24
N PHE A 90 12.81 9.26 5.60
CA PHE A 90 13.04 10.58 6.19
C PHE A 90 11.74 11.35 6.44
N GLY A 91 10.84 11.41 5.44
CA GLY A 91 9.54 12.08 5.60
C GLY A 91 8.69 11.40 6.67
N ARG A 92 8.69 10.06 6.71
CA ARG A 92 7.99 9.27 7.73
C ARG A 92 8.55 9.51 9.12
N TYR A 93 9.88 9.49 9.28
CA TYR A 93 10.57 9.77 10.54
C TYR A 93 10.18 11.15 11.10
N ASN A 94 10.27 12.21 10.30
CA ASN A 94 9.96 13.56 10.77
C ASN A 94 8.48 13.72 11.14
N LEU A 95 7.56 13.05 10.41
CA LEU A 95 6.16 13.08 10.77
C LEU A 95 5.90 12.40 12.13
N LYS A 96 6.58 11.28 12.41
CA LYS A 96 6.51 10.63 13.75
C LYS A 96 7.02 11.56 14.84
N GLU A 97 8.14 12.24 14.62
CA GLU A 97 8.71 13.21 15.58
C GLU A 97 7.75 14.38 15.88
N VAL A 98 7.00 14.84 14.87
CA VAL A 98 5.96 15.86 15.08
C VAL A 98 4.86 15.31 15.99
N PHE A 99 4.34 14.11 15.72
CA PHE A 99 3.33 13.49 16.56
C PHE A 99 3.83 13.16 17.98
N ALA A 100 5.10 12.76 18.12
CA ALA A 100 5.71 12.50 19.42
C ALA A 100 5.73 13.75 20.31
N LYS A 101 5.82 14.95 19.72
CA LYS A 101 5.80 16.23 20.45
C LYS A 101 4.40 16.76 20.73
N GLN A 102 3.36 16.19 20.11
CA GLN A 102 1.98 16.65 20.28
C GLN A 102 1.34 16.08 21.54
N ASN A 103 0.46 16.87 22.14
CA ASN A 103 -0.38 16.41 23.23
C ASN A 103 -1.67 15.81 22.67
N GLU A 104 -1.93 14.54 22.95
CA GLU A 104 -3.08 13.82 22.38
C GLU A 104 -4.43 14.42 22.83
N ASP A 105 -4.53 14.88 24.07
CA ASP A 105 -5.79 15.43 24.63
C ASP A 105 -6.16 16.79 24.07
N ARG A 106 -5.16 17.58 23.67
CA ARG A 106 -5.36 18.95 23.17
C ARG A 106 -5.25 19.07 21.67
N ASP A 107 -4.35 18.32 21.04
CA ASP A 107 -3.90 18.57 19.67
C ASP A 107 -4.53 17.58 18.66
N THR A 108 -5.73 17.06 18.97
CA THR A 108 -6.48 16.11 18.13
C THR A 108 -6.78 16.64 16.73
N ASN A 109 -6.99 17.96 16.58
CA ASN A 109 -7.33 18.61 15.32
C ASN A 109 -6.12 18.96 14.44
N PHE A 110 -4.90 18.60 14.85
CA PHE A 110 -3.70 18.92 14.08
C PHE A 110 -3.74 18.30 12.67
N ASN A 111 -3.43 19.07 11.62
CA ASN A 111 -3.42 18.56 10.26
C ASN A 111 -2.08 17.88 9.89
N GLY A 112 -1.98 16.57 10.13
CA GLY A 112 -0.77 15.80 9.83
C GLY A 112 -0.41 15.73 8.34
N THR A 113 -1.39 15.83 7.42
CA THR A 113 -1.12 15.86 5.97
C THR A 113 -0.42 17.16 5.57
N GLU A 114 -0.87 18.28 6.12
CA GLU A 114 -0.23 19.58 5.89
C GLU A 114 1.17 19.61 6.49
N ALA A 115 1.33 19.09 7.71
CA ALA A 115 2.64 18.96 8.35
C ALA A 115 3.61 18.14 7.50
N LEU A 116 3.16 17.00 6.96
CA LEU A 116 3.95 16.20 6.03
C LEU A 116 4.32 16.99 4.76
N SER A 117 3.37 17.74 4.19
CA SER A 117 3.65 18.57 3.01
C SER A 117 4.71 19.64 3.28
N MET A 118 4.70 20.23 4.48
CA MET A 118 5.69 21.22 4.90
C MET A 118 7.06 20.57 5.11
N ILE A 119 7.12 19.42 5.77
CA ILE A 119 8.34 18.62 5.94
C ILE A 119 9.01 18.36 4.58
N LEU A 120 8.24 17.86 3.60
CA LEU A 120 8.77 17.55 2.27
C LEU A 120 9.25 18.80 1.51
N LYS A 121 8.55 19.94 1.67
CA LYS A 121 8.93 21.22 1.06
C LYS A 121 10.20 21.83 1.67
N MET A 122 10.35 21.79 3.00
CA MET A 122 11.52 22.36 3.69
C MET A 122 12.84 21.72 3.24
N VAL A 123 12.78 20.48 2.77
CA VAL A 123 13.96 19.72 2.34
C VAL A 123 14.25 19.92 0.84
N LYS A 124 13.41 20.65 0.09
CA LYS A 124 13.49 20.82 -1.39
C LYS A 124 13.63 19.50 -2.17
N LYS A 125 13.20 18.38 -1.60
CA LYS A 125 13.33 17.05 -2.20
C LYS A 125 11.95 16.55 -2.62
N GLU A 126 11.44 17.03 -3.75
CA GLU A 126 10.26 16.41 -4.37
C GLU A 126 10.50 14.92 -4.69
N SER A 127 11.75 14.53 -4.91
CA SER A 127 12.17 13.13 -5.09
C SER A 127 11.98 12.24 -3.85
N GLU A 128 11.93 12.81 -2.64
CA GLU A 128 11.73 12.06 -1.40
C GLU A 128 10.27 11.70 -1.14
N LYS A 129 9.34 12.24 -1.91
CA LYS A 129 7.93 11.84 -1.87
C LYS A 129 7.77 10.35 -2.23
N TYR A 130 8.71 9.79 -3.00
CA TYR A 130 8.62 8.43 -3.53
C TYR A 130 10.00 7.74 -3.56
N ALA A 131 10.60 7.48 -2.39
CA ALA A 131 11.95 6.89 -2.31
C ALA A 131 11.95 5.35 -2.24
N LEU A 132 10.89 4.74 -1.74
CA LEU A 132 10.76 3.28 -1.69
C LEU A 132 10.08 2.78 -2.98
N ARG A 133 10.83 2.08 -3.84
CA ARG A 133 10.28 1.10 -4.78
C ARG A 133 10.45 -0.27 -4.14
N LYS A 134 9.49 -0.70 -3.33
CA LYS A 134 9.49 -2.07 -2.81
C LYS A 134 8.78 -2.93 -3.85
N ARG A 135 9.52 -3.79 -4.55
CA ARG A 135 8.91 -4.87 -5.33
C ARG A 135 8.50 -5.96 -4.35
N LEU A 136 7.20 -6.10 -4.14
CA LEU A 136 6.67 -7.26 -3.45
C LEU A 136 6.16 -8.25 -4.50
N CYS A 137 6.75 -9.43 -4.50
CA CYS A 137 6.20 -10.58 -5.20
C CYS A 137 5.19 -11.25 -4.28
N CYS A 138 3.94 -11.30 -4.73
CA CYS A 138 2.90 -12.09 -4.07
C CYS A 138 2.73 -13.40 -4.83
N HIS A 139 2.78 -14.51 -4.10
CA HIS A 139 2.40 -15.82 -4.60
C HIS A 139 0.96 -16.08 -4.18
N VAL A 140 0.06 -16.19 -5.15
CA VAL A 140 -1.32 -16.63 -4.91
C VAL A 140 -1.37 -18.11 -5.29
N SER A 141 -1.50 -18.99 -4.31
CA SER A 141 -1.58 -20.44 -4.53
C SER A 141 -3.03 -20.87 -4.55
N GLN A 142 -3.43 -21.59 -5.59
CA GLN A 142 -4.73 -22.26 -5.63
C GLN A 142 -4.71 -23.45 -4.67
N SER A 143 -5.52 -23.40 -3.60
CA SER A 143 -6.06 -24.61 -2.99
C SER A 143 -7.28 -24.99 -3.83
N GLY A 144 -7.13 -26.06 -4.61
CA GLY A 144 -8.16 -26.60 -5.52
C GLY A 144 -9.40 -27.13 -4.82
#